data_AF-A0A4R6YVB6-F1
#
_entry.id   AF-A0A4R6YVB6-F1
#
_cell.length_a   1.000
_cell.length_b   1.000
_cell.length_c   1.000
_cell.angle_alpha   90.00
_cell.angle_beta   90.00
_cell.angle_gamma   90.00
#
_symmetry.space_group_name_H-M   'P 1'
#
loop_
_entity.id
_entity.type
_entity.pdbx_description
1 polymer ?
#
loop_
_entity_poly.entity_id
_entity_poly.type
_entity_poly.pdbx_seq_one_letter_code
_entity_poly.pdbx_strand_id
1 'polypeptide(L)'
;MTPQGSFYPLRREIASAEPVMFAYVLDTPAQREALHEEMLDRIAAIQALSETVATAQLQAPDSRSHGGVLEALAILSRDLRGLMEASYQPGL
;
A
#
# COMPACT_ATOMS: atom_id res chain seq x y z
N MET A 1 -20.92 -0.26 21.30
CA MET A 1 -20.50 -1.68 21.24
C MET A 1 -18.99 -1.67 21.40
N THR A 2 -18.45 -2.36 22.39
CA THR A 2 -17.00 -2.41 22.68
C THR A 2 -16.31 -3.33 21.66
N PRO A 3 -15.22 -2.90 21.01
CA PRO A 3 -14.52 -3.74 20.03
C PRO A 3 -13.80 -4.88 20.75
N GLN A 4 -14.27 -6.11 20.54
CA GLN A 4 -13.58 -7.32 20.96
C GLN A 4 -12.49 -7.62 19.93
N GLY A 5 -11.27 -7.17 20.19
CA GLY A 5 -10.10 -7.69 19.50
C GLY A 5 -10.07 -9.22 19.66
N SER A 6 -9.94 -9.94 18.56
CA SER A 6 -9.80 -11.39 18.58
C SER A 6 -8.40 -11.72 19.13
N PHE A 7 -8.33 -12.03 20.41
CA PHE A 7 -7.14 -12.55 21.05
C PHE A 7 -7.07 -14.06 20.79
N TYR A 8 -6.26 -14.49 19.83
CA TYR A 8 -5.80 -15.88 19.78
C TYR A 8 -4.53 -15.98 20.63
N PRO A 9 -4.57 -16.47 21.88
CA PRO A 9 -3.35 -16.72 22.62
C PRO A 9 -2.59 -17.85 21.91
N LEU A 10 -1.39 -17.54 21.42
CA LEU A 10 -0.43 -18.56 21.01
C LEU A 10 -0.21 -19.51 22.18
N ARG A 11 -0.29 -20.83 21.94
CA ARG A 11 -0.07 -21.83 22.98
C ARG A 11 1.33 -21.64 23.57
N ARG A 12 1.37 -21.55 24.90
CA ARG A 12 2.61 -21.39 25.68
C ARG A 12 3.43 -22.67 25.59
N GLU A 13 4.70 -22.56 25.18
CA GLU A 13 5.68 -23.65 25.33
C GLU A 13 6.46 -23.55 26.66
N ILE A 14 6.40 -22.41 27.37
CA ILE A 14 7.16 -22.16 28.61
C ILE A 14 6.26 -21.51 29.67
N ALA A 15 6.14 -22.14 30.85
CA ALA A 15 5.24 -21.72 31.92
C ALA A 15 5.68 -20.44 32.68
N SER A 16 6.95 -20.05 32.58
CA SER A 16 7.55 -18.95 33.33
C SER A 16 7.68 -17.63 32.56
N ALA A 17 7.23 -17.57 31.30
CA ALA A 17 7.33 -16.35 30.49
C ALA A 17 6.18 -15.38 30.81
N GLU A 18 6.50 -14.10 31.05
CA GLU A 18 5.48 -13.05 31.16
C GLU A 18 4.69 -12.94 29.84
N PRO A 19 3.36 -12.76 29.90
CA PRO A 19 2.54 -12.63 28.69
C PRO A 19 2.94 -11.38 27.91
N VAL A 20 3.64 -11.57 26.78
CA VAL A 20 3.93 -10.49 25.84
C VAL A 20 2.69 -10.24 24.99
N MET A 21 2.05 -9.09 25.17
CA MET A 21 0.98 -8.63 24.30
C MET A 21 1.61 -8.09 23.01
N PHE A 22 1.59 -8.88 21.93
CA PHE A 22 1.89 -8.37 20.59
C PHE A 22 0.62 -7.72 20.03
N ALA A 23 0.35 -6.49 20.42
CA ALA A 23 -0.67 -5.69 19.78
C ALA A 23 -0.10 -5.16 18.45
N TYR A 24 -0.49 -5.76 17.33
CA TYR A 24 -0.27 -5.16 16.01
C TYR A 24 -1.27 -4.00 15.86
N VAL A 25 -0.91 -2.85 16.41
CA VAL A 25 -1.69 -1.62 16.29
C VAL A 25 -1.18 -0.89 15.06
N LEU A 26 -1.87 -1.08 13.94
CA LEU A 26 -1.62 -0.39 12.67
C LEU A 26 -2.16 1.04 12.63
N ASP A 27 -2.64 1.59 13.75
CA ASP A 27 -3.37 2.86 13.76
C ASP A 27 -2.71 3.94 14.64
N THR A 28 -1.41 4.17 14.46
CA THR A 28 -0.79 5.38 14.99
C THR A 28 -0.91 6.54 14.00
N PRO A 29 -1.01 7.80 14.47
CA PRO A 29 -1.02 8.97 13.58
C PRO A 29 0.17 9.00 12.61
N ALA A 30 1.36 8.63 13.08
CA ALA A 30 2.58 8.59 12.26
C ALA A 30 2.51 7.53 11.15
N GLN A 31 1.90 6.38 11.41
CA GLN A 31 1.69 5.35 10.38
C GLN A 31 0.64 5.78 9.34
N ARG A 32 -0.41 6.47 9.76
CA ARG A 32 -1.41 7.04 8.84
C ARG A 32 -0.81 8.13 7.95
N GLU A 33 0.05 8.97 8.52
CA GLU A 33 0.78 9.99 7.78
C GLU A 33 1.74 9.35 6.77
N ALA A 34 2.53 8.38 7.19
CA ALA A 34 3.41 7.63 6.28
C ALA A 34 2.62 6.93 5.15
N LEU A 35 1.45 6.36 5.46
CA LEU A 35 0.57 5.77 4.44
C LEU A 35 0.04 6.82 3.46
N HIS A 36 -0.28 8.02 3.95
CA HIS A 36 -0.74 9.12 3.12
C HIS A 36 0.36 9.66 2.20
N GLU A 37 1.56 9.89 2.73
CA GLU A 37 2.74 10.27 1.96
C GLU A 37 3.03 9.26 0.85
N GLU A 38 3.03 7.97 1.20
CA GLU A 38 3.25 6.88 0.26
C GLU A 38 2.22 6.90 -0.88
N MET A 39 0.94 7.18 -0.61
CA MET A 39 -0.09 7.32 -1.63
C MET A 39 0.17 8.52 -2.56
N LEU A 40 0.58 9.67 -2.02
CA LEU A 40 0.96 10.85 -2.81
C LEU A 40 2.16 10.52 -3.73
N ASP A 41 3.13 9.79 -3.19
CA ASP A 41 4.18 9.01 -3.86
C ASP A 41 3.74 8.42 -5.21
N ARG A 42 2.77 7.51 -5.11
CA ARG A 42 2.32 6.69 -6.24
C ARG A 42 1.51 7.53 -7.21
N ILE A 43 0.71 8.48 -6.74
CA ILE A 43 -0.05 9.41 -7.59
C ILE A 43 0.91 10.25 -8.44
N ALA A 44 1.95 10.82 -7.84
CA ALA A 44 2.94 11.63 -8.56
C ALA A 44 3.68 10.81 -9.62
N ALA A 45 4.09 9.58 -9.28
CA ALA A 45 4.73 8.67 -10.23
C ALA A 45 3.80 8.30 -11.41
N ILE A 46 2.53 8.00 -11.14
CA ILE A 46 1.53 7.73 -12.19
C ILE A 46 1.34 8.93 -13.10
N GLN A 47 1.25 10.14 -12.54
CA GLN A 47 1.09 11.38 -13.31
C GLN A 47 2.29 11.60 -14.24
N ALA A 48 3.51 11.54 -13.71
CA ALA A 48 4.73 11.73 -14.50
C ALA A 48 4.88 10.71 -15.64
N LEU A 49 4.56 9.43 -15.38
CA LEU A 49 4.58 8.39 -16.41
C LEU A 49 3.47 8.60 -17.45
N SER A 50 2.28 9.01 -17.03
CA SER A 50 1.16 9.28 -17.93
C SER A 50 1.46 10.48 -18.85
N GLU A 51 2.04 11.54 -18.30
CA GLU A 51 2.51 12.70 -19.07
C GLU A 51 3.60 12.29 -20.06
N THR A 52 4.55 11.45 -19.65
CA THR A 52 5.59 10.92 -20.53
C THR A 52 4.98 10.14 -21.70
N VAL A 53 3.98 9.29 -21.46
CA VAL A 53 3.26 8.56 -22.53
C VAL A 53 2.49 9.50 -23.46
N ALA A 54 1.85 10.54 -22.91
CA ALA A 54 1.05 11.47 -23.68
C ALA A 54 1.90 12.45 -24.53
N THR A 55 3.04 12.88 -24.01
CA THR A 55 3.93 13.89 -24.63
C THR A 55 4.95 13.29 -25.58
N ALA A 56 5.45 12.09 -25.28
CA ALA A 56 6.17 11.29 -26.25
C ALA A 56 5.15 10.88 -27.32
N GLN A 57 4.98 11.69 -28.37
CA GLN A 57 4.26 11.28 -29.56
C GLN A 57 4.84 9.91 -29.96
N LEU A 58 4.06 8.85 -29.76
CA LEU A 58 4.44 7.44 -29.86
C LEU A 58 4.80 7.06 -31.31
N GLN A 59 5.83 7.69 -31.87
CA GLN A 59 6.50 7.24 -33.07
C GLN A 59 7.70 6.42 -32.63
N ALA A 60 7.43 5.19 -32.19
CA ALA A 60 8.46 4.17 -32.12
C ALA A 60 8.50 3.45 -33.48
N PRO A 61 9.54 3.62 -34.30
CA PRO A 61 9.70 2.87 -35.54
C PRO A 61 9.95 1.37 -35.30
N ASP A 62 10.30 0.98 -34.06
CA ASP A 62 10.53 -0.40 -33.66
C ASP A 62 9.69 -0.81 -32.45
N SER A 63 9.24 -2.06 -32.49
CA SER A 63 8.36 -2.74 -31.52
C SER A 63 8.95 -2.94 -30.12
N ARG A 64 10.05 -2.27 -29.75
CA ARG A 64 10.52 -2.16 -28.36
C ARG A 64 9.70 -1.11 -27.57
N SER A 65 8.39 -1.28 -27.69
CA SER A 65 7.45 -1.53 -26.60
C SER A 65 7.51 -0.57 -25.43
N HIS A 66 6.68 0.46 -25.53
CA HIS A 66 6.09 1.19 -24.41
C HIS A 66 5.41 0.27 -23.35
N GLY A 67 5.36 -1.04 -23.57
CA GLY A 67 4.83 -2.04 -22.64
C GLY A 67 5.46 -1.97 -21.25
N GLY A 68 6.75 -1.66 -21.11
CA GLY A 68 7.36 -1.49 -19.78
C GLY A 68 6.79 -0.28 -19.01
N VAL A 69 6.48 0.81 -19.72
CA VAL A 69 5.86 2.00 -19.13
C VAL A 69 4.39 1.73 -18.78
N LEU A 70 3.65 1.03 -19.65
CA LEU A 70 2.28 0.62 -19.40
C LEU A 70 2.17 -0.38 -18.23
N GLU A 71 3.12 -1.30 -18.12
CA GLU A 71 3.23 -2.24 -17.00
C GLU A 71 3.51 -1.50 -15.69
N ALA A 72 4.45 -0.54 -15.70
CA ALA A 72 4.73 0.30 -14.54
C ALA A 72 3.48 1.08 -14.09
N LEU A 73 2.72 1.67 -15.03
CA LEU A 73 1.46 2.33 -14.74
C LEU A 73 0.43 1.37 -14.11
N ALA A 74 0.32 0.15 -14.62
CA ALA A 74 -0.60 -0.85 -14.09
C ALA A 74 -0.24 -1.30 -12.66
N ILE A 75 1.05 -1.52 -12.38
CA ILE A 75 1.55 -1.87 -11.05
C ILE A 75 1.27 -0.74 -10.07
N LEU A 76 1.69 0.49 -10.39
CA LEU A 76 1.50 1.63 -9.49
C LEU A 76 0.01 1.93 -9.23
N SER A 77 -0.84 1.76 -10.23
CA SER A 77 -2.30 1.93 -10.08
C SER A 77 -2.91 0.85 -9.17
N ARG A 78 -2.40 -0.38 -9.23
CA ARG A 78 -2.82 -1.47 -8.34
C ARG A 78 -2.34 -1.22 -6.90
N ASP A 79 -1.10 -0.77 -6.75
CA ASP A 79 -0.51 -0.49 -5.44
C ASP A 79 -1.24 0.66 -4.74
N LEU A 80 -1.51 1.75 -5.47
CA LEU A 80 -2.30 2.88 -4.96
C LEU A 80 -3.68 2.42 -4.47
N ARG A 81 -4.37 1.57 -5.23
CA ARG A 81 -5.65 0.99 -4.80
C ARG A 81 -5.50 0.19 -3.51
N GLY A 82 -4.48 -0.65 -3.41
CA GLY A 82 -4.20 -1.43 -2.19
C GLY A 82 -3.93 -0.55 -0.98
N LEU A 83 -3.19 0.55 -1.15
CA LEU A 83 -2.96 1.54 -0.09
C LEU A 83 -4.25 2.26 0.32
N MET A 84 -5.09 2.63 -0.64
CA MET A 84 -6.39 3.24 -0.36
C MET A 84 -7.31 2.27 0.39
N GLU A 85 -7.37 1.00 -0.01
CA GLU A 85 -8.13 -0.04 0.67
C GLU A 85 -7.61 -0.29 2.09
N ALA A 86 -6.28 -0.27 2.29
CA ALA A 86 -5.68 -0.39 3.62
C ALA A 86 -5.95 0.84 4.51
N SER A 87 -6.07 2.03 3.92
CA SER A 87 -6.44 3.26 4.63
C SER A 87 -7.92 3.30 5.04
N TYR A 88 -8.79 2.63 4.27
CA TYR A 88 -10.21 2.45 4.57
C TYR A 88 -10.42 1.16 5.37
N GLN A 89 -10.19 1.20 6.67
CA GLN A 89 -10.84 0.26 7.58
C GLN A 89 -12.14 0.88 8.10
N PRO A 90 -13.32 0.48 7.59
CA PRO A 90 -14.59 0.87 8.20
C PRO A 90 -14.75 0.07 9.50
N GLY A 91 -14.34 0.66 10.62
CA GLY A 91 -14.60 0.08 11.94
C GLY A 91 -13.50 0.31 12.96
N LEU A 92 -13.38 1.55 13.43
CA LEU A 92 -13.01 1.87 14.81
C LEU A 92 -14.04 2.84 15.38
#